data_AF-A0AA40NFX0-F1
#
_entry.id   AF-A0AA40NFX0-F1
#
_cell.length_a   1.000
_cell.length_b   1.000
_cell.length_c   1.000
_cell.angle_alpha   90.00
_cell.angle_beta   90.00
_cell.angle_gamma   90.00
#
_symmetry.space_group_name_H-M   'P 1'
#
loop_
_entity.id
_entity.type
_entity.pdbx_description
1 polymer ?
#
loop_
_entity_poly.entity_id
_entity_poly.type
_entity_poly.pdbx_seq_one_letter_code
_entity_poly.pdbx_strand_id
1 'polypeptide(L)'
;MMTPAYLGILTIYLLGFAGMYFYSLKRDAECSLDRNPREAFLFAFFWPALVLFMVAIIFFEKIIKLAYTACGYFRSKLRGKH
;
A
#
# COMPACT_ATOMS: atom_id res chain seq x y z
N MET A 1 7.18 -27.88 -15.44
CA MET A 1 6.99 -26.91 -16.55
C MET A 1 6.66 -25.56 -15.94
N MET A 2 7.43 -24.52 -16.26
CA MET A 2 7.18 -23.15 -15.82
C MET A 2 5.99 -22.60 -16.62
N THR A 3 4.87 -22.29 -15.95
CA THR A 3 3.66 -21.79 -16.63
C THR A 3 3.82 -20.30 -16.99
N PRO A 4 3.14 -19.79 -18.04
CA PRO A 4 3.19 -18.37 -18.41
C PRO A 4 2.74 -17.45 -17.26
N ALA A 5 1.81 -17.90 -16.41
CA ALA A 5 1.40 -17.19 -15.21
C ALA A 5 2.55 -16.98 -14.21
N TYR A 6 3.42 -17.98 -14.03
CA TYR A 6 4.57 -17.89 -13.15
C TYR A 6 5.60 -16.86 -13.66
N LEU A 7 5.87 -16.84 -14.96
CA LEU A 7 6.74 -15.83 -15.58
C LEU A 7 6.18 -14.42 -15.43
N GLY A 8 4.86 -14.26 -15.58
CA GLY A 8 4.19 -12.98 -15.35
C GLY A 8 4.35 -12.49 -13.90
N ILE A 9 4.06 -13.35 -12.93
CA ILE A 9 4.20 -13.03 -11.49
C ILE A 9 5.65 -12.68 -11.16
N LEU A 10 6.62 -13.46 -11.66
CA LEU A 10 8.03 -13.21 -11.43
C LEU A 10 8.46 -11.86 -12.02
N THR A 11 8.00 -11.53 -13.22
CA THR A 11 8.31 -10.24 -13.87
C THR A 11 7.75 -9.08 -13.07
N ILE A 12 6.50 -9.15 -12.62
CA ILE A 12 5.88 -8.12 -11.77
C ILE A 12 6.65 -7.98 -10.46
N TYR A 13 7.01 -9.10 -9.84
CA TYR A 13 7.79 -9.10 -8.61
C TYR A 13 9.14 -8.39 -8.77
N LEU A 14 9.90 -8.73 -9.83
CA LEU A 14 11.20 -8.13 -10.10
C LEU A 14 11.10 -6.63 -10.43
N LEU A 15 10.10 -6.23 -11.22
CA LEU A 15 9.88 -4.81 -11.55
C LEU A 15 9.52 -3.99 -10.30
N GLY A 16 8.61 -4.49 -9.46
CA GLY A 16 8.25 -3.82 -8.22
C GLY A 16 9.40 -3.78 -7.21
N PHE A 17 10.18 -4.87 -7.11
CA PHE A 17 11.40 -4.91 -6.31
C PHE A 17 12.38 -3.82 -6.77
N ALA A 18 12.69 -3.76 -8.07
CA ALA A 18 13.62 -2.77 -8.62
C ALA A 18 13.12 -1.34 -8.35
N GLY A 19 11.84 -1.06 -8.62
CA GLY A 19 11.23 0.24 -8.36
C GLY A 19 11.36 0.67 -6.90
N MET A 20 11.04 -0.21 -5.97
CA MET A 20 11.08 0.08 -4.53
C MET A 20 12.51 0.23 -4.00
N TYR A 21 13.44 -0.56 -4.52
CA TYR A 21 14.86 -0.47 -4.17
C TYR A 21 15.45 0.88 -4.60
N PHE A 22 15.26 1.27 -5.87
CA PHE A 22 15.73 2.55 -6.36
C PHE A 22 15.01 3.73 -5.69
N TYR A 23 13.72 3.60 -5.42
CA TYR A 23 12.96 4.60 -4.67
C TYR A 23 13.54 4.82 -3.28
N SER A 24 13.82 3.74 -2.53
CA SER A 24 14.40 3.83 -1.19
C SER A 24 15.78 4.49 -1.23
N LEU A 25 16.65 4.06 -2.16
CA LEU A 25 17.99 4.65 -2.29
C LEU A 25 17.96 6.12 -2.70
N LYS A 26 17.02 6.50 -3.58
CA LYS A 26 16.82 7.89 -4.00
C LYS A 26 16.31 8.74 -2.84
N ARG A 27 15.37 8.22 -2.05
CA ARG A 27 14.85 8.88 -0.85
C ARG A 27 15.96 9.13 0.18
N ASP A 28 16.83 8.14 0.40
CA ASP A 28 17.94 8.29 1.35
C ASP A 28 18.87 9.45 0.91
N ALA A 29 19.14 9.54 -0.39
CA ALA A 29 19.95 10.63 -0.96
C ALA A 29 19.25 12.01 -0.89
N GLU A 30 17.94 12.08 -1.15
CA GLU A 30 17.18 13.34 -1.10
C GLU A 30 16.98 13.87 0.32
N CYS A 31 16.85 12.98 1.29
CA CYS A 31 16.65 13.33 2.70
C CYS A 31 17.96 13.46 3.51
N SER A 32 19.12 13.41 2.85
CA SER A 32 20.45 13.43 3.49
C SER A 32 20.60 12.39 4.61
N LEU A 33 19.93 11.24 4.46
CA LEU A 33 20.03 10.10 5.37
C LEU A 33 21.26 9.27 5.04
N ASP A 34 21.79 8.58 6.05
CA ASP A 34 22.87 7.62 5.83
C ASP A 34 22.36 6.50 4.91
N ARG A 35 23.10 6.28 3.81
CA ARG A 35 22.66 5.34 2.78
C ARG A 35 22.77 3.92 3.32
N ASN A 36 21.62 3.30 3.64
CA ASN A 36 21.57 1.95 4.16
C ASN A 36 21.01 0.97 3.10
N PRO A 37 21.86 0.44 2.20
CA PRO A 37 21.41 -0.44 1.12
C PRO A 37 20.76 -1.74 1.63
N ARG A 38 21.05 -2.14 2.87
CA ARG A 38 20.46 -3.33 3.51
C ARG A 38 18.99 -3.09 3.85
N GLU A 39 18.67 -1.92 4.42
CA GLU A 39 17.28 -1.54 4.68
C GLU A 39 16.50 -1.34 3.39
N ALA A 40 17.10 -0.67 2.40
CA ALA A 40 16.50 -0.51 1.07
C ALA A 40 16.19 -1.87 0.41
N PHE A 41 17.09 -2.85 0.55
CA PHE A 41 16.87 -4.22 0.05
C PHE A 41 15.71 -4.90 0.77
N LEU A 42 15.65 -4.85 2.10
CA LEU A 42 14.56 -5.46 2.87
C LEU A 42 13.22 -4.80 2.54
N PHE A 43 13.19 -3.48 2.44
CA PHE A 43 12.00 -2.72 2.05
C PHE A 43 11.51 -3.11 0.64
N ALA A 44 12.44 -3.22 -0.30
CA ALA A 44 12.15 -3.69 -1.65
C ALA A 44 11.71 -5.16 -1.68
N PHE A 45 12.29 -6.03 -0.86
CA PHE A 45 11.95 -7.45 -0.80
C PHE A 45 10.51 -7.67 -0.29
N PHE A 46 10.11 -6.92 0.74
CA PHE A 46 8.79 -6.99 1.35
C PHE A 46 7.76 -6.05 0.70
N TRP A 47 8.06 -5.48 -0.47
CA TRP A 47 7.16 -4.57 -1.18
C TRP A 47 5.73 -5.09 -1.38
N PRO A 48 5.47 -6.39 -1.66
CA PRO A 48 4.10 -6.84 -1.88
C PRO A 48 3.28 -6.78 -0.59
N ALA A 49 3.89 -7.10 0.55
CA ALA A 49 3.26 -7.01 1.86
C ALA A 49 2.94 -5.54 2.21
N LEU A 50 3.85 -4.61 1.89
CA LEU A 50 3.61 -3.18 2.08
C LEU A 50 2.45 -2.67 1.21
N VAL A 51 2.39 -3.09 -0.05
CA VAL A 51 1.28 -2.74 -0.95
C VAL A 51 -0.04 -3.28 -0.40
N LEU A 52 -0.09 -4.55 0.01
CA LEU A 52 -1.29 -5.15 0.61
C LEU A 52 -1.73 -4.43 1.88
N PHE A 53 -0.78 -4.05 2.74
CA PHE A 53 -1.05 -3.30 3.96
C PHE A 53 -1.66 -1.92 3.65
N MET A 54 -1.11 -1.19 2.65
CA MET A 54 -1.67 0.10 2.22
C MET A 54 -3.08 -0.05 1.65
N VAL A 55 -3.33 -1.09 0.84
CA VAL A 55 -4.66 -1.39 0.30
C VAL A 55 -5.65 -1.68 1.44
N ALA A 56 -5.23 -2.44 2.45
CA ALA A 56 -6.06 -2.72 3.62
C ALA A 56 -6.41 -1.43 4.39
N ILE A 57 -5.45 -0.53 4.62
CA ILE A 57 -5.70 0.76 5.28
C ILE A 57 -6.74 1.56 4.49
N ILE A 58 -6.54 1.73 3.18
CA ILE A 58 -7.47 2.47 2.32
C ILE A 58 -8.88 1.85 2.40
N PHE A 59 -8.97 0.52 2.39
CA PHE A 59 -10.23 -0.19 2.50
C PHE A 59 -10.92 0.08 3.85
N PHE A 60 -10.18 0.00 4.97
CA PHE A 60 -10.71 0.32 6.29
C PHE A 60 -11.16 1.78 6.39
N GLU A 61 -10.39 2.73 5.87
CA GLU A 61 -10.80 4.14 5.84
C GLU A 61 -12.11 4.35 5.09
N LYS A 62 -12.30 3.63 3.97
CA LYS A 62 -13.55 3.69 3.20
C LYS A 62 -14.72 3.08 3.98
N ILE A 63 -14.53 1.96 4.67
CA ILE A 63 -15.56 1.37 5.53
C ILE A 63 -15.93 2.33 6.66
N ILE A 64 -14.95 2.94 7.34
CA ILE A 64 -15.20 3.88 8.43
C ILE A 64 -15.97 5.09 7.92
N LYS A 65 -15.58 5.67 6.77
CA LYS A 65 -16.30 6.79 6.15
C LYS A 65 -17.74 6.40 5.81
N LEU A 66 -17.95 5.22 5.22
CA LEU A 66 -19.27 4.71 4.89
C LEU A 66 -20.13 4.52 6.15
N ALA A 67 -19.56 3.94 7.20
CA ALA A 67 -20.22 3.76 8.49
C ALA A 67 -20.59 5.12 9.12
N TYR A 68 -19.72 6.12 9.02
CA TYR A 68 -19.99 7.47 9.52
C TYR A 68 -21.14 8.13 8.74
N THR A 69 -21.15 8.02 7.41
CA THR A 69 -22.24 8.51 6.56
C THR A 69 -23.56 7.81 6.89
N ALA A 70 -23.54 6.48 7.06
CA ALA A 70 -24.72 5.71 7.44
C ALA A 70 -25.23 6.10 8.82
N CYS A 71 -24.36 6.20 9.84
CA CYS A 71 -24.72 6.67 11.17
C CYS A 71 -25.27 8.10 11.15
N GLY A 72 -24.68 9.01 10.37
CA GLY A 72 -25.17 10.37 10.18
C GLY A 72 -26.57 10.40 9.56
N TYR A 73 -26.78 9.58 8.53
CA TYR A 73 -28.09 9.42 7.88
C TYR A 73 -29.14 8.86 8.86
N PHE A 74 -28.84 7.78 9.56
CA PHE A 74 -29.74 7.22 10.58
C PHE A 74 -30.02 8.19 11.72
N ARG A 75 -29.00 8.93 12.20
CA ARG A 75 -29.16 9.95 13.25
C ARG A 75 -30.02 11.13 12.77
N SER A 76 -29.89 11.53 11.51
CA SER A 76 -30.74 12.57 10.92
C SER A 76 -32.19 12.12 10.77
N LYS A 77 -32.40 10.85 10.38
CA LYS A 77 -33.72 10.21 10.28
C LYS A 77 -34.40 10.04 11.64
N LEU A 78 -33.64 9.65 12.67
CA LEU A 78 -34.11 9.53 14.06
C LEU A 78 -34.42 10.88 14.72
N ARG A 79 -33.75 11.97 14.31
CA ARG A 79 -34.03 13.33 14.83
C ARG A 79 -35.25 14.01 14.20
N GLY A 80 -35.98 13.34 13.30
CA GLY A 80 -37.23 13.88 12.73
C GLY A 80 -37.03 15.20 11.99
N LYS A 81 -35.89 15.41 11.33
CA LYS A 81 -35.61 16.65 10.57
C LYS A 81 -36.15 16.61 9.13
N HIS A 82 -37.24 15.89 8.93
CA HIS A 82 -38.07 15.92 7.72
C HIS A 82 -39.52 16.13 8.13
#